data_AF-A0AAD7GHN9-F1
#
_entry.id   AF-A0AAD7GHN9-F1
#
_cell.length_a   1.000
_cell.length_b   1.000
_cell.length_c   1.000
_cell.angle_alpha   90.00
_cell.angle_beta   90.00
_cell.angle_gamma   90.00
#
_symmetry.space_group_name_H-M   'P 1'
#
loop_
_entity.id
_entity.type
_entity.pdbx_description
1 polymer ?
#
loop_
_entity_poly.entity_id
_entity_poly.type
_entity_poly.pdbx_seq_one_letter_code
_entity_poly.pdbx_strand_id
1 'polypeptide(L)'
;WDLQWLEGAVIVFDDQRTMTRLKGIAAREDRAMSKTELLELAMRYGMPFKLFSQISAVCDDAGNQSVESLAQKALYEPGYVDQPMTWVSTAGQKLVYLGGIHALLARPNAVAFLFLGGLPKFIAETFAPQLAFRLAQGPTAQTTQYNAGDSRVLPLTGRKGFWVAERVLGQELGLLIGAIPGTSAGAEKSLWPHPGLLEKASPHWR
;
A
#
# COMPACT_ATOMS: atom_id res chain seq x y z
N TRP A 1 10.24 -2.70 -17.65
CA TRP A 1 9.16 -2.13 -16.82
C TRP A 1 8.31 -1.31 -17.76
N ASP A 2 6.98 -1.51 -17.76
CA ASP A 2 6.09 -0.64 -18.52
C ASP A 2 5.57 0.45 -17.58
N LEU A 3 6.17 1.63 -17.66
CA LEU A 3 5.81 2.76 -16.82
C LEU A 3 4.83 3.70 -17.52
N GLN A 4 4.26 3.33 -18.67
CA GLN A 4 3.32 4.20 -19.40
C GLN A 4 2.10 4.54 -18.55
N TRP A 5 1.62 3.60 -17.72
CA TRP A 5 0.54 3.86 -16.78
C TRP A 5 0.92 4.93 -15.72
N LEU A 6 2.20 5.05 -15.36
CA LEU A 6 2.68 6.11 -14.47
C LEU A 6 2.66 7.49 -15.14
N GLU A 7 2.73 7.60 -16.47
CA GLU A 7 2.63 8.90 -17.14
C GLU A 7 1.23 9.51 -16.94
N GLY A 8 0.18 8.67 -16.97
CA GLY A 8 -1.19 9.07 -16.69
C GLY A 8 -1.54 9.22 -15.21
N ALA A 9 -0.73 8.65 -14.31
CA ALA A 9 -0.99 8.69 -12.87
C ALA A 9 -0.67 10.08 -12.24
N VAL A 10 -1.04 10.29 -10.98
CA VAL A 10 -0.66 11.44 -10.16
C VAL A 10 -0.12 10.93 -8.83
N ILE A 11 1.08 11.38 -8.46
CA ILE A 11 1.65 11.12 -7.13
C ILE A 11 1.18 12.24 -6.20
N VAL A 12 0.65 11.85 -5.04
CA VAL A 12 0.14 12.75 -4.02
C VAL A 12 0.83 12.42 -2.71
N PHE A 13 1.26 13.44 -1.99
CA PHE A 13 1.80 13.31 -0.63
C PHE A 13 0.75 13.89 0.32
N ASP A 14 0.33 13.11 1.31
CA ASP A 14 -0.77 13.49 2.21
C ASP A 14 -0.38 14.63 3.16
N ASP A 15 0.92 14.84 3.40
CA ASP A 15 1.42 15.86 4.30
C ASP A 15 2.53 16.73 3.69
N GLN A 16 2.51 18.01 4.07
CA GLN A 16 3.46 19.02 3.61
C GLN A 16 4.90 18.68 3.99
N ARG A 17 5.13 17.96 5.11
CA ARG A 17 6.48 17.69 5.61
C ARG A 17 7.17 16.67 4.73
N THR A 18 6.49 15.61 4.34
CA THR A 18 6.97 14.61 3.38
C THR A 18 7.32 15.27 2.05
N MET A 19 6.45 16.15 1.55
CA MET A 19 6.75 16.91 0.33
C MET A 19 7.99 17.82 0.49
N THR A 20 8.13 18.53 1.60
CA THR A 20 9.30 19.38 1.86
C THR A 20 10.59 18.56 1.96
N ARG A 21 10.55 17.40 2.63
CA ARG A 21 11.68 16.48 2.71
C ARG A 21 12.08 16.00 1.32
N LEU A 22 11.12 15.54 0.52
CA LEU A 22 11.37 15.07 -0.84
C LEU A 22 12.01 16.17 -1.69
N LYS A 23 11.47 17.38 -1.64
CA LYS A 23 12.04 18.55 -2.34
C LYS A 23 13.47 18.85 -1.89
N GLY A 24 13.73 18.79 -0.58
CA GLY A 24 15.06 19.03 -0.01
C GLY A 24 16.09 17.98 -0.44
N ILE A 25 15.68 16.73 -0.62
CA ILE A 25 16.57 15.68 -1.16
C ILE A 25 16.73 15.87 -2.67
N ALA A 26 15.64 16.07 -3.41
CA ALA A 26 15.67 16.26 -4.86
C ALA A 26 16.52 17.48 -5.28
N ALA A 27 16.50 18.55 -4.49
CA ALA A 27 17.30 19.75 -4.74
C ALA A 27 18.83 19.50 -4.69
N ARG A 28 19.27 18.35 -4.15
CA ARG A 28 20.69 17.98 -4.14
C ARG A 28 21.18 17.36 -5.45
N GLU A 29 20.28 16.97 -6.34
CA GLU A 29 20.61 16.25 -7.57
C GLU A 29 20.99 17.18 -8.75
N ASP A 30 21.08 18.50 -8.55
CA ASP A 30 21.46 19.54 -9.53
C ASP A 30 20.81 19.44 -10.92
N ARG A 31 19.62 18.82 -10.99
CA ARG A 31 18.81 18.70 -12.21
C ARG A 31 17.33 18.52 -11.88
N ALA A 32 16.49 18.74 -12.88
CA ALA A 32 15.08 18.35 -12.79
C ALA A 32 14.96 16.82 -12.73
N MET A 33 14.24 16.31 -11.73
CA MET A 33 13.92 14.90 -11.60
C MET A 33 12.60 14.60 -12.32
N SER A 34 12.57 13.50 -13.06
CA SER A 34 11.36 12.92 -13.62
C SER A 34 10.44 12.40 -12.51
N LYS A 35 9.18 12.16 -12.85
CA LYS A 35 8.19 11.61 -11.93
C LYS A 35 8.59 10.22 -11.40
N THR A 36 9.15 9.38 -12.26
CA THR A 36 9.66 8.05 -11.89
C THR A 36 10.78 8.16 -10.88
N GLU A 37 11.74 9.07 -11.09
CA GLU A 37 12.85 9.27 -10.15
C GLU A 37 12.36 9.81 -8.80
N LEU A 38 11.34 10.69 -8.79
CA LEU A 38 10.71 11.14 -7.54
C LEU A 38 10.01 10.00 -6.79
N LEU A 39 9.34 9.10 -7.52
CA LEU A 39 8.71 7.91 -6.95
C LEU A 39 9.77 6.97 -6.36
N GLU A 40 10.84 6.69 -7.11
CA GLU A 40 11.96 5.88 -6.64
C GLU A 40 12.61 6.49 -5.40
N LEU A 41 12.74 7.82 -5.34
CA LEU A 41 13.30 8.51 -4.20
C LEU A 41 12.36 8.42 -2.99
N ALA A 42 11.06 8.64 -3.17
CA ALA A 42 10.08 8.45 -2.11
C ALA A 42 10.12 7.02 -1.56
N MET A 43 10.15 6.01 -2.44
CA MET A 43 10.31 4.62 -2.02
C MET A 43 11.63 4.40 -1.29
N ARG A 44 12.77 4.81 -1.86
CA ARG A 44 14.10 4.62 -1.26
C ARG A 44 14.19 5.19 0.16
N TYR A 45 13.61 6.36 0.39
CA TYR A 45 13.61 7.01 1.70
C TYR A 45 12.43 6.61 2.60
N GLY A 46 11.61 5.65 2.17
CA GLY A 46 10.46 5.17 2.93
C GLY A 46 9.39 6.23 3.18
N MET A 47 9.25 7.19 2.29
CA MET A 47 8.29 8.28 2.40
C MET A 47 6.88 7.78 2.00
N PRO A 48 5.84 8.14 2.76
CA PRO A 48 4.47 7.80 2.40
C PRO A 48 3.99 8.62 1.20
N PHE A 49 3.28 7.99 0.28
CA PHE A 49 2.67 8.63 -0.88
C PHE A 49 1.39 7.91 -1.29
N LYS A 50 0.62 8.51 -2.20
CA LYS A 50 -0.50 7.86 -2.90
C LYS A 50 -0.29 8.01 -4.39
N LEU A 51 -0.72 7.00 -5.12
CA LEU A 51 -0.72 7.03 -6.56
C LEU A 51 -2.15 6.91 -7.07
N PHE A 52 -2.56 7.93 -7.81
CA PHE A 52 -3.88 8.02 -8.41
C PHE A 52 -3.76 7.77 -9.91
N SER A 53 -4.55 6.87 -10.46
CA SER A 53 -4.64 6.66 -11.91
C SER A 53 -5.98 7.16 -12.45
N GLN A 54 -6.00 7.61 -13.70
CA GLN A 54 -7.25 7.96 -14.38
C GLN A 54 -8.09 6.70 -14.55
N ILE A 55 -9.41 6.80 -14.36
CA ILE A 55 -10.31 5.65 -14.55
C ILE A 55 -10.20 5.06 -15.96
N SER A 56 -10.06 5.91 -17.00
CA SER A 56 -9.87 5.44 -18.38
C SER A 56 -8.68 4.49 -18.51
N ALA A 57 -7.54 4.87 -17.94
CA ALA A 57 -6.32 4.05 -17.97
C ALA A 57 -6.47 2.71 -17.22
N VAL A 58 -7.34 2.64 -16.21
CA VAL A 58 -7.66 1.38 -15.49
C VAL A 58 -8.63 0.52 -16.28
N CYS A 59 -9.61 1.12 -16.96
CA CYS A 59 -10.59 0.41 -17.78
C CYS A 59 -9.95 -0.25 -19.01
N ASP A 60 -8.98 0.42 -19.63
CA ASP A 60 -8.29 -0.11 -20.81
C ASP A 60 -7.43 -1.36 -20.48
N ASP A 61 -6.93 -1.45 -19.24
CA ASP A 61 -6.13 -2.57 -18.74
C ASP A 61 -6.98 -3.72 -18.15
N ALA A 62 -8.29 -3.50 -17.94
CA ALA A 62 -9.21 -4.48 -17.35
C ALA A 62 -9.45 -5.73 -18.21
N GLY A 63 -8.94 -5.75 -19.45
CA GLY A 63 -9.07 -6.86 -20.41
C GLY A 63 -8.25 -8.11 -20.08
N ASN A 64 -7.26 -8.04 -19.18
CA ASN A 64 -6.37 -9.15 -18.85
C ASN A 64 -6.70 -9.81 -17.50
N GLN A 65 -7.97 -10.19 -17.29
CA GLN A 65 -8.36 -10.93 -16.08
C GLN A 65 -7.87 -12.38 -16.15
N SER A 66 -6.78 -12.67 -15.43
CA SER A 66 -6.31 -14.05 -15.23
C SER A 66 -7.26 -14.84 -14.32
N VAL A 67 -7.17 -16.17 -14.34
CA VAL A 67 -7.92 -17.05 -13.41
C VAL A 67 -7.63 -16.69 -11.94
N GLU A 68 -6.41 -16.24 -11.64
CA GLU A 68 -6.01 -15.78 -10.31
C GLU A 68 -6.76 -14.50 -9.90
N SER A 69 -7.05 -13.59 -10.84
CA SER A 69 -7.83 -12.38 -10.58
C SER A 69 -9.28 -12.69 -10.16
N LEU A 70 -9.85 -13.79 -10.68
CA LEU A 70 -11.19 -14.25 -10.32
C LEU A 70 -11.21 -14.84 -8.90
N ALA A 71 -10.21 -15.63 -8.53
CA ALA A 71 -10.10 -16.17 -7.17
C ALA A 71 -9.88 -15.05 -6.13
N GLN A 72 -9.14 -14.01 -6.50
CA GLN A 72 -8.87 -12.85 -5.65
C GLN A 72 -10.06 -11.90 -5.55
N LYS A 73 -11.05 -11.99 -6.45
CA LYS A 73 -12.27 -11.18 -6.41
C LYS A 73 -13.06 -11.36 -5.11
N ALA A 74 -13.13 -12.59 -4.61
CA ALA A 74 -13.81 -12.88 -3.34
C ALA A 74 -13.22 -12.13 -2.13
N LEU A 75 -11.94 -11.71 -2.20
CA LEU A 75 -11.25 -10.97 -1.14
C LEU A 75 -11.62 -9.48 -1.08
N TYR A 76 -12.27 -8.94 -2.12
CA TYR A 76 -12.63 -7.52 -2.20
C TYR A 76 -14.13 -7.30 -2.41
N GLU A 77 -14.94 -8.34 -2.23
CA GLU A 77 -16.39 -8.19 -2.20
C GLU A 77 -16.82 -7.36 -0.98
N PRO A 78 -17.87 -6.53 -1.10
CA PRO A 78 -18.39 -5.76 0.02
C PRO A 78 -18.71 -6.65 1.22
N GLY A 79 -18.13 -6.34 2.38
CA GLY A 79 -18.31 -7.11 3.62
C GLY A 79 -17.25 -8.18 3.86
N TYR A 80 -16.30 -8.41 2.95
CA TYR A 80 -15.12 -9.22 3.24
C TYR A 80 -14.31 -8.61 4.39
N VAL A 81 -13.88 -9.46 5.31
CA VAL A 81 -13.13 -9.10 6.52
C VAL A 81 -12.04 -10.15 6.71
N ASP A 82 -10.80 -9.68 6.85
CA ASP A 82 -9.69 -10.55 7.19
C ASP A 82 -9.85 -11.05 8.63
N GLN A 83 -9.64 -12.35 8.83
CA GLN A 83 -9.68 -12.93 10.17
C GLN A 83 -8.55 -12.33 11.03
N PRO A 84 -8.86 -11.73 12.19
CA PRO A 84 -7.84 -11.22 13.08
C PRO A 84 -6.93 -12.37 13.56
N MET A 85 -5.65 -12.08 13.80
CA MET A 85 -4.76 -13.07 14.40
C MET A 85 -5.22 -13.38 15.82
N THR A 86 -5.45 -14.65 16.10
CA THR A 86 -5.69 -15.14 17.45
C THR A 86 -4.38 -15.64 18.06
N TRP A 87 -4.14 -15.33 19.34
CA TRP A 87 -3.00 -15.89 20.05
C TRP A 87 -3.13 -17.42 20.20
N VAL A 88 -2.06 -18.15 19.89
CA VAL A 88 -2.00 -19.61 20.06
C VAL A 88 -0.93 -20.00 21.09
N SER A 89 0.34 -19.91 20.71
CA SER A 89 1.52 -20.16 21.54
C SER A 89 2.70 -19.38 20.96
N THR A 90 3.81 -19.20 21.68
CA THR A 90 4.95 -18.42 21.15
C THR A 90 5.50 -18.99 19.82
N ALA A 91 5.71 -20.31 19.76
CA ALA A 91 6.20 -20.97 18.55
C ALA A 91 5.12 -20.99 17.44
N GLY A 92 3.87 -21.26 17.81
CA GLY A 92 2.74 -21.27 16.87
C GLY A 92 2.46 -19.89 16.28
N GLN A 93 2.61 -18.82 17.07
CA GLN A 93 2.35 -17.45 16.65
C GLN A 93 3.30 -17.02 15.54
N LYS A 94 4.57 -17.41 15.62
CA LYS A 94 5.55 -17.13 14.56
C LYS A 94 5.13 -17.77 13.24
N LEU A 95 4.69 -19.03 13.28
CA LEU A 95 4.23 -19.75 12.08
C LEU A 95 2.93 -19.16 11.52
N VAL A 96 1.97 -18.85 12.39
CA VAL A 96 0.70 -18.19 12.00
C VAL A 96 0.97 -16.84 11.35
N TYR A 97 1.87 -16.04 11.94
CA TYR A 97 2.27 -14.75 11.37
C TYR A 97 2.96 -14.90 10.01
N LEU A 98 3.93 -15.82 9.89
CA LEU A 98 4.63 -16.05 8.61
C LEU A 98 3.69 -16.56 7.51
N GLY A 99 2.73 -17.43 7.86
CA GLY A 99 1.69 -17.86 6.93
C GLY A 99 0.76 -16.71 6.52
N GLY A 100 0.31 -15.91 7.50
CA GLY A 100 -0.56 -14.76 7.29
C GLY A 100 0.08 -13.69 6.42
N ILE A 101 1.34 -13.31 6.69
CA ILE A 101 2.05 -12.31 5.89
C ILE A 101 2.34 -12.81 4.47
N HIS A 102 2.66 -14.09 4.29
CA HIS A 102 2.83 -14.66 2.96
C HIS A 102 1.53 -14.62 2.16
N ALA A 103 0.41 -15.00 2.79
CA ALA A 103 -0.91 -14.94 2.16
C ALA A 103 -1.32 -13.50 1.83
N LEU A 104 -1.04 -12.55 2.72
CA LEU A 104 -1.32 -11.13 2.55
C LEU A 104 -0.49 -10.52 1.41
N LEU A 105 0.83 -10.73 1.41
CA LEU A 105 1.73 -10.13 0.42
C LEU A 105 1.67 -10.78 -0.96
N ALA A 106 1.08 -11.98 -1.07
CA ALA A 106 0.76 -12.59 -2.36
C ALA A 106 -0.38 -11.87 -3.09
N ARG A 107 -1.24 -11.12 -2.38
CA ARG A 107 -2.39 -10.43 -2.98
C ARG A 107 -1.96 -9.33 -3.97
N PRO A 108 -2.76 -9.02 -5.00
CA PRO A 108 -2.45 -7.94 -5.94
C PRO A 108 -2.28 -6.58 -5.28
N ASN A 109 -3.13 -6.27 -4.31
CA ASN A 109 -3.11 -4.99 -3.60
C ASN A 109 -1.94 -4.82 -2.64
N ALA A 110 -1.13 -5.85 -2.39
CA ALA A 110 0.00 -5.78 -1.48
C ALA A 110 1.01 -4.69 -1.86
N VAL A 111 1.04 -4.26 -3.13
CA VAL A 111 1.82 -3.09 -3.59
C VAL A 111 1.44 -1.80 -2.85
N ALA A 112 0.21 -1.71 -2.33
CA ALA A 112 -0.26 -0.57 -1.54
C ALA A 112 0.48 -0.42 -0.21
N PHE A 113 1.10 -1.48 0.31
CA PHE A 113 1.96 -1.35 1.50
C PHE A 113 3.23 -0.56 1.22
N LEU A 114 3.71 -0.52 -0.02
CA LEU A 114 4.84 0.33 -0.41
C LEU A 114 4.47 1.83 -0.31
N PHE A 115 3.20 2.15 -0.52
CA PHE A 115 2.68 3.53 -0.50
C PHE A 115 2.64 4.10 0.92
N LEU A 116 2.48 3.23 1.92
CA LEU A 116 2.43 3.64 3.32
C LEU A 116 3.79 4.09 3.87
N GLY A 117 4.89 3.79 3.16
CA GLY A 117 6.24 4.12 3.63
C GLY A 117 6.61 3.42 4.95
N GLY A 118 7.66 3.91 5.59
CA GLY A 118 8.10 3.53 6.94
C GLY A 118 8.12 2.02 7.20
N LEU A 119 7.54 1.62 8.34
CA LEU A 119 7.51 0.24 8.80
C LEU A 119 6.68 -0.68 7.89
N PRO A 120 5.45 -0.34 7.46
CA PRO A 120 4.69 -1.19 6.55
C PRO A 120 5.44 -1.51 5.26
N LYS A 121 6.08 -0.50 4.65
CA LYS A 121 6.94 -0.68 3.48
C LYS A 121 8.12 -1.60 3.80
N PHE A 122 8.82 -1.34 4.90
CA PHE A 122 9.98 -2.16 5.30
C PHE A 122 9.60 -3.65 5.44
N ILE A 123 8.48 -3.94 6.11
CA ILE A 123 7.99 -5.31 6.26
C ILE A 123 7.65 -5.89 4.88
N ALA A 124 6.88 -5.17 4.06
CA ALA A 124 6.49 -5.62 2.73
C ALA A 124 7.70 -5.93 1.83
N GLU A 125 8.71 -5.07 1.79
CA GLU A 125 9.95 -5.28 1.03
C GLU A 125 10.78 -6.45 1.56
N THR A 126 10.80 -6.64 2.88
CA THR A 126 11.56 -7.73 3.52
C THR A 126 10.98 -9.09 3.17
N PHE A 127 9.64 -9.22 3.19
CA PHE A 127 8.96 -10.50 2.99
C PHE A 127 8.50 -10.72 1.54
N ALA A 128 8.44 -9.66 0.72
CA ALA A 128 8.05 -9.74 -0.69
C ALA A 128 8.80 -8.68 -1.54
N PRO A 129 10.12 -8.87 -1.79
CA PRO A 129 10.93 -7.92 -2.56
C PRO A 129 10.44 -7.69 -3.99
N GLN A 130 9.65 -8.62 -4.54
CA GLN A 130 9.04 -8.52 -5.87
C GLN A 130 7.90 -7.50 -5.97
N LEU A 131 7.41 -6.93 -4.85
CA LEU A 131 6.29 -5.99 -4.87
C LEU A 131 6.57 -4.72 -5.67
N ALA A 132 7.81 -4.22 -5.65
CA ALA A 132 8.18 -3.06 -6.46
C ALA A 132 8.07 -3.34 -7.97
N PHE A 133 8.39 -4.57 -8.39
CA PHE A 133 8.20 -4.99 -9.77
C PHE A 133 6.71 -5.11 -10.11
N ARG A 134 5.88 -5.68 -9.22
CA ARG A 134 4.42 -5.75 -9.41
C ARG A 134 3.79 -4.37 -9.50
N LEU A 135 4.24 -3.43 -8.68
CA LEU A 135 3.81 -2.04 -8.78
C LEU A 135 4.05 -1.49 -10.18
N ALA A 136 5.22 -1.77 -10.77
CA ALA A 136 5.55 -1.33 -12.12
C ALA A 136 4.77 -2.05 -13.24
N GLN A 137 3.93 -3.05 -12.94
CA GLN A 137 3.11 -3.74 -13.94
C GLN A 137 1.76 -3.10 -14.20
N GLY A 138 1.31 -2.17 -13.35
CA GLY A 138 0.04 -1.45 -13.55
C GLY A 138 -0.91 -1.49 -12.35
N PRO A 139 -2.17 -1.06 -12.55
CA PRO A 139 -3.22 -1.09 -11.53
C PRO A 139 -3.50 -2.51 -11.02
N THR A 140 -3.89 -2.64 -9.74
CA THR A 140 -4.20 -3.96 -9.17
C THR A 140 -5.67 -4.34 -9.36
N ALA A 141 -5.98 -5.62 -9.10
CA ALA A 141 -7.35 -6.13 -9.08
C ALA A 141 -8.27 -5.33 -8.13
N GLN A 142 -7.75 -4.81 -7.02
CA GLN A 142 -8.54 -4.00 -6.09
C GLN A 142 -8.93 -2.66 -6.75
N THR A 143 -7.99 -1.96 -7.40
CA THR A 143 -8.28 -0.73 -8.14
C THR A 143 -9.32 -0.97 -9.25
N THR A 144 -9.20 -2.07 -9.99
CA THR A 144 -10.16 -2.44 -11.05
C THR A 144 -11.55 -2.77 -10.51
N GLN A 145 -11.65 -3.43 -9.35
CA GLN A 145 -12.94 -3.79 -8.74
C GLN A 145 -13.62 -2.64 -8.00
N TYR A 146 -12.87 -1.78 -7.31
CA TYR A 146 -13.41 -0.55 -6.71
C TYR A 146 -14.01 0.38 -7.80
N ASN A 147 -13.53 0.31 -9.03
CA ASN A 147 -14.15 0.96 -10.18
C ASN A 147 -15.47 0.28 -10.62
N ALA A 148 -15.57 -1.04 -10.51
CA ALA A 148 -16.73 -1.82 -10.97
C ALA A 148 -17.89 -1.90 -9.95
N GLY A 149 -17.68 -1.57 -8.67
CA GLY A 149 -18.59 -1.94 -7.58
C GLY A 149 -18.82 -0.87 -6.50
N ASP A 150 -19.00 0.39 -6.88
CA ASP A 150 -19.25 1.53 -5.99
C ASP A 150 -18.04 1.98 -5.15
N SER A 151 -17.29 2.96 -5.66
CA SER A 151 -16.39 3.74 -4.81
C SER A 151 -16.40 5.22 -5.14
N ARG A 152 -16.42 6.03 -4.08
CA ARG A 152 -16.20 7.47 -4.13
C ARG A 152 -14.79 7.75 -4.63
N VAL A 153 -14.71 8.02 -5.92
CA VAL A 153 -13.61 8.68 -6.57
C VAL A 153 -13.35 10.01 -5.86
N LEU A 154 -12.17 10.18 -5.29
CA LEU A 154 -11.76 11.46 -4.74
C LEU A 154 -11.19 12.30 -5.89
N PRO A 155 -11.88 13.37 -6.33
CA PRO A 155 -11.27 14.27 -7.29
C PRO A 155 -10.08 14.96 -6.62
N LEU A 156 -8.95 14.97 -7.31
CA LEU A 156 -7.90 15.92 -6.98
C LEU A 156 -8.45 17.32 -7.24
N THR A 157 -8.48 18.16 -6.20
CA THR A 157 -8.98 19.54 -6.26
C THR A 157 -8.48 20.24 -7.52
N GLY A 158 -9.41 20.60 -8.41
CA GLY A 158 -9.13 21.35 -9.64
C GLY A 158 -8.83 20.53 -10.92
N ARG A 159 -8.78 19.20 -10.88
CA ARG A 159 -8.64 18.36 -12.09
C ARG A 159 -9.96 17.66 -12.41
N LYS A 160 -10.51 17.93 -13.60
CA LYS A 160 -11.66 17.19 -14.15
C LYS A 160 -11.18 15.80 -14.58
N GLY A 161 -11.72 14.76 -13.95
CA GLY A 161 -11.36 13.37 -14.21
C GLY A 161 -11.63 12.52 -12.98
N PHE A 162 -12.16 11.32 -13.18
CA PHE A 162 -12.32 10.38 -12.10
C PHE A 162 -10.97 9.66 -11.87
N TRP A 163 -10.50 9.61 -10.61
CA TRP A 163 -9.25 9.00 -10.18
C TRP A 163 -9.48 7.91 -9.15
N VAL A 164 -8.66 6.86 -9.21
CA VAL A 164 -8.67 5.74 -8.24
C VAL A 164 -7.26 5.47 -7.73
N ALA A 165 -7.15 5.04 -6.48
CA ALA A 165 -5.89 4.72 -5.83
C ALA A 165 -6.04 3.42 -5.03
N GLU A 166 -4.96 2.65 -4.92
CA GLU A 166 -4.92 1.46 -4.07
C GLU A 166 -5.16 1.82 -2.61
N ARG A 167 -5.75 0.89 -1.85
CA ARG A 167 -6.06 1.10 -0.44
C ARG A 167 -5.73 -0.14 0.38
N VAL A 168 -5.07 0.10 1.52
CA VAL A 168 -4.87 -0.91 2.56
C VAL A 168 -5.98 -0.77 3.59
N LEU A 169 -6.63 -1.88 3.95
CA LEU A 169 -7.59 -1.93 5.03
C LEU A 169 -6.86 -1.95 6.39
N GLY A 170 -7.49 -1.40 7.44
CA GLY A 170 -6.88 -1.38 8.77
C GLY A 170 -6.55 -2.77 9.32
N GLN A 171 -7.34 -3.78 8.95
CA GLN A 171 -7.13 -5.18 9.33
C GLN A 171 -5.91 -5.80 8.62
N GLU A 172 -5.75 -5.52 7.33
CA GLU A 172 -4.58 -5.92 6.55
C GLU A 172 -3.30 -5.31 7.13
N LEU A 173 -3.36 -4.03 7.51
CA LEU A 173 -2.27 -3.37 8.23
C LEU A 173 -2.00 -4.04 9.59
N GLY A 174 -3.05 -4.37 10.34
CA GLY A 174 -2.95 -5.12 11.60
C GLY A 174 -2.27 -6.48 11.43
N LEU A 175 -2.65 -7.23 10.39
CA LEU A 175 -2.04 -8.51 10.04
C LEU A 175 -0.55 -8.33 9.70
N LEU A 176 -0.22 -7.32 8.89
CA LEU A 176 1.15 -7.01 8.49
C LEU A 176 2.06 -6.72 9.69
N ILE A 177 1.58 -5.97 10.69
CA ILE A 177 2.38 -5.62 11.88
C ILE A 177 2.33 -6.69 12.97
N GLY A 178 1.67 -7.82 12.73
CA GLY A 178 1.56 -8.89 13.72
C GLY A 178 0.65 -8.54 14.89
N ALA A 179 -0.37 -7.69 14.70
CA ALA A 179 -1.30 -7.25 15.74
C ALA A 179 -2.28 -8.37 16.15
N ILE A 180 -2.36 -8.59 17.45
CA ILE A 180 -3.27 -9.53 18.11
C ILE A 180 -4.22 -8.71 18.97
N PRO A 181 -5.51 -8.62 18.61
CA PRO A 181 -6.48 -7.86 19.38
C PRO A 181 -6.62 -8.44 20.80
N GLY A 182 -6.68 -7.57 21.81
CA GLY A 182 -6.90 -7.98 23.19
C GLY A 182 -8.34 -8.45 23.40
N THR A 183 -8.54 -9.58 24.08
CA THR A 183 -9.88 -10.18 24.24
C THR A 183 -10.72 -9.48 25.30
N SER A 184 -10.14 -9.00 26.40
CA SER A 184 -10.73 -8.05 27.36
C SER A 184 -9.67 -7.81 28.46
N ALA A 185 -9.27 -6.55 28.69
CA ALA A 185 -8.24 -6.13 29.66
C ALA A 185 -6.76 -6.50 29.38
N GLY A 186 -6.45 -7.24 28.31
CA GLY A 186 -5.08 -7.45 27.85
C GLY A 186 -4.62 -6.29 26.94
N ALA A 187 -3.38 -5.82 27.11
CA ALA A 187 -2.76 -4.91 26.16
C ALA A 187 -2.70 -5.58 24.77
N GLU A 188 -3.06 -4.83 23.72
CA GLU A 188 -2.81 -5.25 22.34
C GLU A 188 -1.35 -5.67 22.20
N LYS A 189 -1.13 -6.87 21.63
CA LYS A 189 0.23 -7.37 21.37
C LYS A 189 0.49 -7.24 19.88
N SER A 190 1.62 -6.68 19.51
CA SER A 190 2.07 -6.63 18.13
C SER A 190 3.51 -7.12 18.04
N LEU A 191 3.84 -7.82 16.94
CA LEU A 191 5.22 -8.23 16.67
C LEU A 191 6.09 -7.04 16.28
N TRP A 192 5.48 -6.05 15.62
CA TRP A 192 6.13 -4.80 15.26
C TRP A 192 5.47 -3.63 15.97
N PRO A 193 6.21 -2.55 16.30
CA PRO A 193 5.62 -1.37 16.90
C PRO A 193 4.59 -0.74 15.97
N HIS A 194 3.44 -0.33 16.50
CA HIS A 194 2.42 0.33 15.68
C HIS A 194 2.98 1.62 15.06
N PRO A 195 2.75 1.90 13.76
CA PRO A 195 3.30 3.10 13.11
C PRO A 195 3.00 4.40 13.88
N GLY A 196 1.77 4.56 14.37
CA GLY A 196 1.37 5.71 15.20
C GLY A 196 2.14 5.87 16.53
N LEU A 197 2.81 4.83 17.05
CA LEU A 197 3.73 4.96 18.19
C LEU A 197 5.08 5.51 17.74
N LEU A 198 5.59 5.06 16.59
CA LEU A 198 6.86 5.52 16.03
C LEU A 198 6.78 7.00 15.64
N GLU A 199 5.64 7.44 15.09
CA GLU A 199 5.40 8.85 14.77
C GLU A 199 5.41 9.76 16.01
N LYS A 200 4.95 9.26 17.16
CA LYS A 200 4.98 9.99 18.43
C LYS A 200 6.38 10.04 19.02
N ALA A 201 7.16 8.97 18.84
CA ALA A 201 8.50 8.84 19.41
C ALA A 201 9.59 9.52 18.59
N SER A 202 9.43 9.63 17.26
CA SER A 202 10.41 10.25 16.37
C SER A 202 9.72 11.06 15.26
N PRO A 203 9.92 12.39 15.23
CA PRO A 203 9.39 13.24 14.15
C PRO A 203 9.99 12.90 12.78
N HIS A 204 11.09 12.15 12.73
CA HIS A 204 11.78 11.75 11.50
C HIS A 204 11.22 10.47 10.88
N TRP A 205 10.35 9.74 11.60
CA TRP A 205 9.82 8.44 11.17
C TRP A 205 8.61 8.53 10.23
N ARG A 206 8.10 9.74 9.98
CA ARG A 206 7.14 10.03 8.90
C ARG A 206 7.84 10.37 7.61
#